data_AF-A0A7R7JDV2-F1
#
_entry.id   AF-A0A7R7JDV2-F1
#
_cell.length_a   1.000
_cell.length_b   1.000
_cell.length_c   1.000
_cell.angle_alpha   90.00
_cell.angle_beta   90.00
_cell.angle_gamma   90.00
#
_symmetry.space_group_name_H-M   'P 1'
#
loop_
_entity.id
_entity.type
_entity.pdbx_description
1 polymer ?
#
loop_
_entity_poly.entity_id
_entity_poly.type
_entity_poly.pdbx_seq_one_letter_code
_entity_poly.pdbx_strand_id
1 'polypeptide(L)'
;MKKTAIAAALALVAGTAQAAPIAWEGDFIMYDPTGAQMDANGGEAGLAAYTTGEIDMGAGTFTLGSTAPFSGLTWTASGGTLFAPGTHTISTDDSASGALAASGPDATFTVGADQVGANVKFAWGATTHIDVIMVWDVIDNGDGTTTYYSTDVDGDGIRGYGMVDGPFPGFSANFDMTTSAVPVPAAVWLFGSGLLGLVGVARRRKSA
;
A
#
# COMPACT_ATOMS: atom_id res chain seq x y z
N MET A 1 -41.98 47.40 2.61
CA MET A 1 -40.55 47.73 2.37
C MET A 1 -39.91 47.73 3.76
N LYS A 2 -38.96 46.89 4.18
CA LYS A 2 -37.81 46.24 3.54
C LYS A 2 -37.61 44.86 4.22
N LYS A 3 -37.33 43.81 3.44
CA LYS A 3 -37.07 42.44 3.92
C LYS A 3 -35.61 42.36 4.39
N THR A 4 -35.37 42.03 5.66
CA THR A 4 -34.03 41.76 6.19
C THR A 4 -33.64 40.31 5.86
N ALA A 5 -32.70 40.14 4.93
CA ALA A 5 -32.06 38.86 4.66
C ALA A 5 -30.95 38.63 5.70
N ILE A 6 -31.05 37.54 6.46
CA ILE A 6 -29.95 37.04 7.29
C ILE A 6 -29.37 35.84 6.53
N ALA A 7 -28.29 36.09 5.81
CA ALA A 7 -27.45 35.05 5.22
C ALA A 7 -26.44 34.62 6.29
N ALA A 8 -26.66 33.46 6.90
CA ALA A 8 -25.64 32.78 7.70
C ALA A 8 -24.85 31.86 6.76
N ALA A 9 -23.75 32.37 6.20
CA ALA A 9 -22.77 31.53 5.53
C ALA A 9 -21.87 30.90 6.62
N LEU A 10 -22.17 29.66 6.99
CA LEU A 10 -21.28 28.86 7.82
C LEU A 10 -20.21 28.26 6.91
N ALA A 11 -19.05 28.91 6.81
CA ALA A 11 -17.88 28.32 6.17
C ALA A 11 -17.33 27.22 7.09
N LEU A 12 -17.79 25.99 6.90
CA LEU A 12 -17.07 24.82 7.38
C LEU A 12 -15.78 24.73 6.58
N VAL A 13 -14.66 25.11 7.20
CA VAL A 13 -13.35 24.70 6.74
C VAL A 13 -13.31 23.18 6.95
N ALA A 14 -13.68 22.44 5.90
CA ALA A 14 -13.35 21.03 5.80
C ALA A 14 -11.83 20.99 5.65
N GLY A 15 -11.12 20.88 6.78
CA GLY A 15 -9.74 20.41 6.75
C GLY A 15 -9.76 19.09 5.98
N THR A 16 -8.92 18.98 4.95
CA THR A 16 -8.72 17.74 4.22
C THR A 16 -8.40 16.67 5.27
N ALA A 17 -9.32 15.76 5.53
CA ALA A 17 -9.03 14.61 6.37
C ALA A 17 -7.92 13.84 5.65
N GLN A 18 -6.69 13.97 6.12
CA GLN A 18 -5.60 13.11 5.67
C GLN A 18 -6.03 11.69 6.05
N ALA A 19 -6.15 10.81 5.07
CA ALA A 19 -6.42 9.41 5.34
C ALA A 19 -5.29 8.90 6.24
N ALA A 20 -5.64 8.34 7.39
CA ALA A 20 -4.66 7.66 8.24
C ALA A 20 -4.17 6.40 7.52
N PRO A 21 -2.97 5.88 7.86
CA PRO A 21 -2.53 4.58 7.39
C PRO A 21 -3.60 3.51 7.67
N ILE A 22 -3.85 2.65 6.68
CA ILE A 22 -4.85 1.58 6.76
C ILE A 22 -4.10 0.26 6.97
N ALA A 23 -4.53 -0.52 7.96
CA ALA A 23 -3.96 -1.83 8.21
C ALA A 23 -4.14 -2.73 6.98
N TRP A 24 -3.10 -3.52 6.70
CA TRP A 24 -2.92 -4.27 5.47
C TRP A 24 -2.41 -5.67 5.81
N GLU A 25 -2.99 -6.71 5.22
CA GLU A 25 -2.60 -8.10 5.50
C GLU A 25 -2.76 -9.01 4.28
N GLY A 26 -2.08 -10.15 4.29
CA GLY A 26 -2.15 -11.16 3.23
C GLY A 26 -0.86 -11.94 3.11
N ASP A 27 -0.41 -12.22 1.89
CA ASP A 27 0.61 -13.22 1.62
C ASP A 27 1.86 -12.66 0.93
N PHE A 28 3.03 -13.01 1.46
CA PHE A 28 4.32 -12.91 0.80
C PHE A 28 4.62 -14.20 0.03
N ILE A 29 4.90 -14.07 -1.25
CA ILE A 29 5.23 -15.15 -2.16
C ILE A 29 6.54 -14.79 -2.86
N MET A 30 7.50 -15.71 -2.90
CA MET A 30 8.72 -15.55 -3.69
C MET A 30 8.69 -16.53 -4.85
N TYR A 31 8.96 -16.05 -6.07
CA TYR A 31 9.21 -16.89 -7.24
C TYR A 31 10.69 -16.91 -7.59
N ASP A 32 11.20 -18.06 -8.01
CA ASP A 32 12.50 -18.17 -8.65
C ASP A 32 12.43 -17.73 -10.13
N PRO A 33 13.58 -17.56 -10.83
CA PRO A 33 13.60 -17.13 -12.24
C PRO A 33 12.95 -18.13 -13.22
N THR A 34 12.52 -19.30 -12.75
CA THR A 34 11.78 -20.28 -13.55
C THR A 34 10.27 -20.21 -13.31
N GLY A 35 9.83 -19.34 -12.39
CA GLY A 35 8.44 -19.18 -11.96
C GLY A 35 8.03 -20.15 -10.86
N ALA A 36 8.97 -20.94 -10.30
CA ALA A 36 8.65 -21.84 -9.21
C ALA A 36 8.53 -21.08 -7.88
N GLN A 37 7.48 -21.38 -7.12
CA GLN A 37 7.28 -20.78 -5.81
C GLN A 37 8.29 -21.33 -4.79
N MET A 38 8.99 -20.42 -4.13
CA MET A 38 10.00 -20.71 -3.11
C MET A 38 9.37 -20.82 -1.72
N ASP A 39 10.17 -21.26 -0.74
CA ASP A 39 9.79 -21.27 0.68
C ASP A 39 9.74 -19.85 1.23
N ALA A 40 8.54 -19.27 1.34
CA ALA A 40 8.30 -18.03 2.05
C ALA A 40 7.91 -18.22 3.51
N ASN A 41 7.64 -19.45 3.98
CA ASN A 41 6.99 -19.72 5.26
C ASN A 41 7.79 -20.66 6.18
N GLY A 42 9.06 -20.31 6.42
CA GLY A 42 9.85 -20.90 7.49
C GLY A 42 10.29 -22.36 7.30
N GLY A 43 10.48 -22.81 6.07
CA GLY A 43 11.22 -24.04 5.76
C GLY A 43 10.56 -24.98 4.75
N GLU A 44 9.37 -24.63 4.24
CA GLU A 44 8.57 -25.50 3.38
C GLU A 44 8.35 -24.84 2.02
N ALA A 45 8.96 -25.42 0.98
CA ALA A 45 8.87 -24.89 -0.39
C ALA A 45 7.42 -24.84 -0.89
N GLY A 46 7.08 -23.76 -1.60
CA GLY A 46 5.75 -23.59 -2.19
C GLY A 46 4.69 -23.03 -1.24
N LEU A 47 5.05 -22.63 -0.02
CA LEU A 47 4.13 -21.97 0.91
C LEU A 47 4.37 -20.46 0.95
N ALA A 48 3.27 -19.70 0.99
CA ALA A 48 3.27 -18.26 1.22
C ALA A 48 3.41 -17.94 2.71
N ALA A 49 4.03 -16.80 3.03
CA ALA A 49 4.12 -16.28 4.38
C ALA A 49 3.04 -15.24 4.65
N TYR A 50 2.30 -15.43 5.76
CA TYR A 50 1.43 -14.38 6.25
C TYR A 50 2.25 -13.12 6.57
N THR A 51 1.80 -12.01 6.00
CA THR A 51 2.47 -10.73 6.02
C THR A 51 1.47 -9.66 6.42
N THR A 52 1.91 -8.72 7.25
CA THR A 52 1.11 -7.59 7.69
C THR A 52 1.85 -6.28 7.42
N GLY A 53 1.11 -5.19 7.46
CA GLY A 53 1.64 -3.88 7.17
C GLY A 53 0.59 -2.79 7.32
N GLU A 54 0.96 -1.61 6.87
CA GLU A 54 0.08 -0.46 6.74
C GLU A 54 0.34 0.20 5.40
N ILE A 55 -0.72 0.66 4.75
CA ILE A 55 -0.64 1.43 3.51
C ILE A 55 -1.23 2.82 3.71
N ASP A 56 -0.53 3.84 3.23
CA ASP A 56 -0.98 5.22 3.22
C ASP A 56 -0.85 5.78 1.79
N MET A 57 -1.96 5.74 1.05
CA MET A 57 -2.03 6.27 -0.31
C MET A 57 -1.90 7.80 -0.36
N GLY A 58 -2.23 8.50 0.72
CA GLY A 58 -2.11 9.96 0.80
C GLY A 58 -0.67 10.41 1.00
N ALA A 59 0.10 9.66 1.80
CA ALA A 59 1.53 9.86 1.98
C ALA A 59 2.38 9.22 0.87
N GLY A 60 1.83 8.27 0.11
CA GLY A 60 2.57 7.53 -0.92
C GLY A 60 3.54 6.52 -0.31
N THR A 61 3.22 5.97 0.86
CA THR A 61 4.11 5.09 1.63
C THR A 61 3.40 3.83 2.08
N PHE A 62 4.18 2.79 2.36
CA PHE A 62 3.67 1.57 2.98
C PHE A 62 4.73 0.89 3.84
N THR A 63 4.28 -0.06 4.66
CA THR A 63 5.14 -0.94 5.45
C THR A 63 4.72 -2.39 5.24
N LEU A 64 5.68 -3.30 5.39
CA LEU A 64 5.45 -4.75 5.34
C LEU A 64 6.32 -5.43 6.40
N GLY A 65 5.83 -6.54 6.93
CA GLY A 65 6.58 -7.41 7.82
C GLY A 65 5.94 -8.77 7.97
N SER A 66 6.77 -9.77 8.21
CA SER A 66 6.32 -11.11 8.58
C SER A 66 7.15 -11.63 9.75
N THR A 67 6.52 -12.46 10.58
CA THR A 67 7.22 -13.23 11.60
C THR A 67 7.80 -14.54 11.03
N ALA A 68 7.37 -14.94 9.84
CA ALA A 68 7.85 -16.15 9.18
C ALA A 68 9.20 -15.87 8.48
N PRO A 69 10.22 -16.72 8.67
CA PRO A 69 11.47 -16.57 7.94
C PRO A 69 11.30 -16.96 6.47
N PHE A 70 12.08 -16.33 5.60
CA PHE A 70 12.22 -16.68 4.19
C PHE A 70 13.48 -17.52 4.02
N SER A 71 13.36 -18.75 3.48
CA SER A 71 14.48 -19.68 3.34
C SER A 71 15.31 -19.83 4.63
N GLY A 72 14.62 -19.92 5.78
CA GLY A 72 15.23 -20.09 7.10
C GLY A 72 15.85 -18.85 7.75
N LEU A 73 15.84 -17.68 7.10
CA LEU A 73 16.35 -16.43 7.67
C LEU A 73 15.23 -15.37 7.80
N THR A 74 15.31 -14.55 8.84
CA THR A 74 14.42 -13.39 9.00
C THR A 74 14.68 -12.38 7.89
N TRP A 75 13.59 -11.80 7.37
CA TRP A 75 13.65 -10.63 6.52
C TRP A 75 12.95 -9.45 7.18
N THR A 76 13.37 -8.24 6.83
CA THR A 76 12.67 -7.00 7.19
C THR A 76 12.54 -6.13 5.95
N ALA A 77 11.53 -5.26 5.95
CA ALA A 77 11.29 -4.31 4.88
C ALA A 77 11.28 -2.87 5.44
N SER A 78 11.76 -1.92 4.64
CA SER A 78 11.81 -0.51 5.01
C SER A 78 11.74 0.41 3.79
N GLY A 79 11.35 1.66 4.00
CA GLY A 79 11.35 2.68 2.93
C GLY A 79 10.30 2.43 1.83
N GLY A 80 9.19 1.78 2.15
CA GLY A 80 8.13 1.49 1.20
C GLY A 80 7.55 2.76 0.57
N THR A 81 7.65 2.87 -0.75
CA THR A 81 7.21 4.01 -1.56
C THR A 81 6.20 3.53 -2.62
N LEU A 82 5.12 4.28 -2.81
CA LEU A 82 4.07 4.01 -3.80
C LEU A 82 4.20 4.92 -5.02
N PHE A 83 3.81 4.40 -6.18
CA PHE A 83 3.89 5.07 -7.47
C PHE A 83 2.52 5.07 -8.14
N ALA A 84 2.09 6.26 -8.59
CA ALA A 84 0.89 6.44 -9.39
C ALA A 84 1.07 5.90 -10.83
N PRO A 85 0.00 5.79 -11.63
CA PRO A 85 0.10 5.39 -13.03
C PRO A 85 1.14 6.21 -13.82
N GLY A 86 1.97 5.52 -14.60
CA GLY A 86 3.09 6.11 -15.34
C GLY A 86 4.32 5.19 -15.41
N THR A 87 5.33 5.63 -16.16
CA THR A 87 6.64 4.96 -16.20
C THR A 87 7.57 5.61 -15.20
N HIS A 88 8.19 4.80 -14.35
CA HIS A 88 9.06 5.23 -13.28
C HIS A 88 10.42 4.56 -13.39
N THR A 89 11.46 5.29 -13.01
CA THR A 89 12.82 4.76 -12.88
C THR A 89 13.29 5.05 -11.47
N ILE A 90 13.79 4.02 -10.78
CA ILE A 90 14.40 4.15 -9.46
C ILE A 90 15.87 3.76 -9.52
N SER A 91 16.68 4.42 -8.69
CA SER A 91 18.06 4.02 -8.46
C SER A 91 18.08 2.87 -7.46
N THR A 92 18.79 1.79 -7.81
CA THR A 92 19.15 0.69 -6.89
C THR A 92 20.62 0.73 -6.50
N ASP A 93 21.31 1.84 -6.81
CA ASP A 93 22.68 2.04 -6.36
C ASP A 93 22.75 2.44 -4.88
N ASP A 94 22.96 1.47 -4.01
CA ASP A 94 23.26 1.70 -2.59
C ASP A 94 24.73 1.45 -2.24
N SER A 95 25.65 1.59 -3.20
CA SER A 95 27.10 1.41 -2.95
C SER A 95 27.64 2.33 -1.84
N ALA A 96 26.99 3.47 -1.61
CA ALA A 96 27.31 4.41 -0.54
C ALA A 96 26.79 3.99 0.85
N SER A 97 25.86 3.04 0.93
CA SER A 97 25.18 2.60 2.16
C SER A 97 25.96 1.52 2.93
N GLY A 98 27.09 1.04 2.37
CA GLY A 98 28.05 0.15 3.03
C GLY A 98 28.22 -1.20 2.33
N ALA A 99 29.21 -1.99 2.76
CA ALA A 99 29.62 -3.22 2.08
C ALA A 99 28.57 -4.35 2.06
N LEU A 100 27.54 -4.26 2.90
CA LEU A 100 26.43 -5.23 2.97
C LEU A 100 25.16 -4.71 2.27
N ALA A 101 25.20 -3.50 1.71
CA ALA A 101 24.11 -3.00 0.89
C ALA A 101 24.16 -3.68 -0.48
N ALA A 102 23.05 -4.29 -0.88
CA ALA A 102 22.81 -4.66 -2.26
C ALA A 102 22.91 -3.40 -3.13
N SER A 103 23.43 -3.55 -4.34
CA SER A 103 23.51 -2.43 -5.28
C SER A 103 23.45 -2.97 -6.70
N GLY A 104 22.63 -2.32 -7.52
CA GLY A 104 22.36 -2.71 -8.89
C GLY A 104 22.22 -1.52 -9.84
N PRO A 105 21.89 -1.79 -11.12
CA PRO A 105 21.53 -0.74 -12.07
C PRO A 105 20.14 -0.16 -11.79
N ASP A 106 19.88 1.04 -12.30
CA ASP A 106 18.54 1.63 -12.26
C ASP A 106 17.50 0.68 -12.84
N ALA A 107 16.36 0.56 -12.16
CA ALA A 107 15.25 -0.27 -12.57
C ALA A 107 14.10 0.60 -13.09
N THR A 108 13.50 0.20 -14.21
CA THR A 108 12.41 0.94 -14.86
C THR A 108 11.20 0.04 -15.00
N PHE A 109 10.04 0.54 -14.54
CA PHE A 109 8.78 -0.19 -14.57
C PHE A 109 7.63 0.74 -14.95
N THR A 110 6.52 0.15 -15.42
CA THR A 110 5.32 0.90 -15.82
C THR A 110 4.15 0.49 -14.94
N VAL A 111 3.40 1.49 -14.48
CA VAL A 111 2.18 1.33 -13.68
C VAL A 111 0.98 1.72 -14.56
N GLY A 112 0.04 0.81 -14.74
CA GLY A 112 -1.21 1.01 -15.47
C GLY A 112 -2.22 1.88 -14.73
N ALA A 113 -3.32 2.25 -15.40
CA ALA A 113 -4.32 3.19 -14.87
C ALA A 113 -5.06 2.69 -13.62
N ASP A 114 -5.28 1.38 -13.51
CA ASP A 114 -5.95 0.72 -12.38
C ASP A 114 -4.93 0.00 -11.47
N GLN A 115 -3.68 0.44 -11.52
CA GLN A 115 -2.57 -0.16 -10.81
C GLN A 115 -1.89 0.84 -9.88
N VAL A 116 -1.17 0.28 -8.90
CA VAL A 116 -0.25 1.01 -8.04
C VAL A 116 1.10 0.32 -8.11
N GLY A 117 2.14 1.10 -8.41
CA GLY A 117 3.52 0.63 -8.32
C GLY A 117 4.04 0.79 -6.90
N ALA A 118 5.05 0.01 -6.55
CA ALA A 118 5.69 0.07 -5.26
C ALA A 118 7.16 -0.31 -5.32
N ASN A 119 7.96 0.30 -4.47
CA ASN A 119 9.32 -0.11 -4.17
C ASN A 119 9.53 -0.17 -2.66
N VAL A 120 10.30 -1.14 -2.20
CA VAL A 120 10.68 -1.29 -0.80
C VAL A 120 12.05 -1.94 -0.70
N LYS A 121 12.80 -1.58 0.35
CA LYS A 121 14.12 -2.14 0.63
C LYS A 121 14.03 -3.29 1.61
N PHE A 122 14.48 -4.46 1.16
CA PHE A 122 14.57 -5.68 1.93
C PHE A 122 15.93 -5.77 2.63
N ALA A 123 15.92 -6.31 3.83
CA ALA A 123 17.11 -6.88 4.45
C ALA A 123 16.84 -8.36 4.72
N TRP A 124 17.77 -9.22 4.32
CA TRP A 124 17.67 -10.67 4.48
C TRP A 124 19.03 -11.24 4.89
N GLY A 125 19.05 -11.89 6.05
CA GLY A 125 20.31 -12.30 6.68
C GLY A 125 21.21 -11.10 6.96
N ALA A 126 22.41 -11.09 6.37
CA ALA A 126 23.36 -9.99 6.51
C ALA A 126 23.22 -8.92 5.40
N THR A 127 22.54 -9.23 4.29
CA THR A 127 22.40 -8.30 3.16
C THR A 127 21.26 -7.32 3.42
N THR A 128 21.50 -6.05 3.12
CA THR A 128 20.56 -4.94 3.33
C THR A 128 20.29 -4.21 2.02
N HIS A 129 19.30 -3.31 2.00
CA HIS A 129 18.99 -2.45 0.84
C HIS A 129 18.65 -3.19 -0.45
N ILE A 130 18.20 -4.44 -0.34
CA ILE A 130 17.79 -5.22 -1.51
C ILE A 130 16.53 -4.58 -2.10
N ASP A 131 16.57 -4.14 -3.35
CA ASP A 131 15.47 -3.40 -3.96
C ASP A 131 14.41 -4.36 -4.53
N VAL A 132 13.22 -4.29 -3.95
CA VAL A 132 12.03 -5.01 -4.43
C VAL A 132 11.10 -4.01 -5.10
N ILE A 133 10.63 -4.37 -6.31
CA ILE A 133 9.69 -3.58 -7.09
C ILE A 133 8.46 -4.44 -7.36
N MET A 134 7.28 -3.84 -7.17
CA MET A 134 6.00 -4.50 -7.38
C MET A 134 5.08 -3.57 -8.14
N VAL A 135 4.18 -4.16 -8.93
CA VAL A 135 3.01 -3.47 -9.45
C VAL A 135 1.81 -4.32 -9.09
N TRP A 136 0.79 -3.66 -8.55
CA TRP A 136 -0.44 -4.31 -8.12
C TRP A 136 -1.61 -3.83 -8.94
N ASP A 137 -2.44 -4.76 -9.38
CA ASP A 137 -3.83 -4.47 -9.73
C ASP A 137 -4.60 -4.12 -8.46
N VAL A 138 -5.36 -3.03 -8.49
CA VAL A 138 -6.14 -2.55 -7.34
C VAL A 138 -7.61 -2.89 -7.54
N ILE A 139 -8.16 -3.68 -6.62
CA ILE A 139 -9.53 -4.20 -6.68
C ILE A 139 -10.32 -3.67 -5.49
N ASP A 140 -11.36 -2.88 -5.76
CA ASP A 140 -12.37 -2.52 -4.75
C ASP A 140 -13.34 -3.69 -4.57
N ASN A 141 -13.41 -4.22 -3.35
CA ASN A 141 -14.25 -5.37 -3.02
C ASN A 141 -15.72 -4.99 -2.76
N GLY A 142 -16.04 -3.69 -2.69
CA GLY A 142 -17.40 -3.18 -2.46
C GLY A 142 -17.90 -3.31 -1.01
N ASP A 143 -17.07 -3.80 -0.11
CA ASP A 143 -17.33 -3.92 1.34
C ASP A 143 -16.49 -2.96 2.19
N GLY A 144 -15.79 -2.03 1.55
CA GLY A 144 -14.86 -1.08 2.18
C GLY A 144 -13.44 -1.61 2.33
N THR A 145 -13.13 -2.80 1.82
CA THR A 145 -11.76 -3.32 1.66
C THR A 145 -11.27 -3.16 0.23
N THR A 146 -9.94 -3.15 0.07
CA THR A 146 -9.28 -3.07 -1.23
C THR A 146 -8.19 -4.13 -1.30
N THR A 147 -8.21 -4.95 -2.34
CA THR A 147 -7.20 -5.98 -2.59
C THR A 147 -6.19 -5.49 -3.63
N TYR A 148 -4.93 -5.76 -3.37
CA TYR A 148 -3.77 -5.45 -4.19
C TYR A 148 -3.16 -6.78 -4.62
N TYR A 149 -3.19 -7.04 -5.92
CA TYR A 149 -2.78 -8.33 -6.48
C TYR A 149 -1.57 -8.14 -7.39
N SER A 150 -0.50 -8.86 -7.13
CA SER A 150 0.77 -8.67 -7.84
C SER A 150 0.62 -9.03 -9.32
N THR A 151 1.21 -8.22 -10.20
CA THR A 151 1.14 -8.41 -11.66
C THR A 151 2.50 -8.77 -12.23
N ASP A 152 2.50 -9.37 -13.42
CA ASP A 152 3.69 -9.50 -14.27
C ASP A 152 3.99 -8.13 -14.91
N VAL A 153 5.10 -7.50 -14.51
CA VAL A 153 5.44 -6.11 -14.85
C VAL A 153 6.49 -6.01 -15.95
N ASP A 154 7.32 -7.03 -16.14
CA ASP A 154 8.38 -7.09 -17.15
C ASP A 154 8.05 -8.04 -18.32
N GLY A 155 6.91 -8.74 -18.26
CA GLY A 155 6.35 -9.55 -19.32
C GLY A 155 7.03 -10.91 -19.47
N ASP A 156 7.69 -11.39 -18.43
CA ASP A 156 8.41 -12.67 -18.44
C ASP A 156 7.52 -13.88 -18.11
N GLY A 157 6.24 -13.65 -17.78
CA GLY A 157 5.27 -14.66 -17.39
C GLY A 157 5.26 -15.00 -15.90
N ILE A 158 6.07 -14.31 -15.09
CA ILE A 158 6.16 -14.44 -13.64
C ILE A 158 5.61 -13.14 -13.01
N ARG A 159 4.90 -13.26 -11.90
CA ARG A 159 4.40 -12.07 -11.18
C ARG A 159 5.54 -11.39 -10.43
N GLY A 160 5.50 -10.05 -10.35
CA GLY A 160 6.51 -9.23 -9.71
C GLY A 160 7.60 -8.78 -10.67
N TYR A 161 8.48 -7.89 -10.21
CA TYR A 161 9.66 -7.46 -10.96
C TYR A 161 10.85 -8.31 -10.53
N GLY A 162 11.62 -8.84 -11.49
CA GLY A 162 12.84 -9.58 -11.17
C GLY A 162 13.84 -8.72 -10.40
N MET A 163 14.23 -9.14 -9.20
CA MET A 163 15.16 -8.43 -8.33
C MET A 163 16.50 -8.21 -9.06
N VAL A 164 16.95 -6.97 -9.10
CA VAL A 164 18.16 -6.56 -9.85
C VAL A 164 19.43 -6.63 -9.02
N ASP A 165 19.29 -6.76 -7.70
CA ASP A 165 20.38 -6.77 -6.74
C ASP A 165 20.16 -7.77 -5.58
N GLY A 166 21.12 -7.78 -4.66
CA GLY A 166 21.11 -8.68 -3.52
C GLY A 166 21.45 -10.12 -3.88
N PRO A 167 21.15 -11.09 -2.99
CA PRO A 167 21.50 -12.49 -3.20
C PRO A 167 20.50 -13.24 -4.10
N PHE A 168 19.48 -12.56 -4.62
CA PHE A 168 18.36 -13.15 -5.36
C PHE A 168 18.18 -12.56 -6.76
N PRO A 169 19.22 -12.47 -7.61
CA PRO A 169 19.08 -11.88 -8.93
C PRO A 169 18.06 -12.65 -9.77
N GLY A 170 17.06 -11.93 -10.29
CA GLY A 170 15.96 -12.47 -11.13
C GLY A 170 14.86 -13.20 -10.37
N PHE A 171 14.89 -13.25 -9.03
CA PHE A 171 13.75 -13.73 -8.25
C PHE A 171 12.72 -12.62 -8.12
N SER A 172 11.45 -12.98 -7.93
CA SER A 172 10.36 -11.99 -7.83
C SER A 172 9.66 -12.12 -6.48
N ALA A 173 9.82 -11.09 -5.65
CA ALA A 173 9.11 -10.96 -4.38
C ALA A 173 7.74 -10.32 -4.60
N ASN A 174 6.68 -11.03 -4.20
CA ASN A 174 5.29 -10.70 -4.47
C ASN A 174 4.49 -10.60 -3.17
N PHE A 175 3.57 -9.65 -3.12
CA PHE A 175 2.72 -9.41 -1.96
C PHE A 175 1.29 -9.25 -2.42
N ASP A 176 0.47 -10.24 -2.13
CA ASP A 176 -0.97 -10.17 -2.40
C ASP A 176 -1.65 -9.77 -1.10
N MET A 177 -2.12 -8.52 -1.04
CA MET A 177 -2.48 -7.84 0.22
C MET A 177 -3.90 -7.28 0.16
N THR A 178 -4.59 -7.23 1.29
CA THR A 178 -5.94 -6.66 1.41
C THR A 178 -6.02 -5.71 2.59
N THR A 179 -6.63 -4.55 2.40
CA THR A 179 -6.80 -3.56 3.46
C THR A 179 -7.97 -3.94 4.36
N SER A 180 -7.85 -3.59 5.64
CA SER A 180 -8.99 -3.61 6.55
C SER A 180 -10.00 -2.51 6.20
N ALA A 181 -11.28 -2.80 6.46
CA ALA A 181 -12.34 -1.80 6.30
C ALA A 181 -12.19 -0.71 7.37
N VAL A 182 -12.13 0.56 6.95
CA VAL A 182 -12.03 1.70 7.88
C VAL A 182 -13.41 2.00 8.48
N PRO A 183 -13.60 1.89 9.81
CA PRO A 183 -14.88 2.21 10.43
C PRO A 183 -15.24 3.68 10.22
N VAL A 184 -16.49 3.94 9.79
CA VAL A 184 -16.96 5.31 9.58
C VAL A 184 -16.92 6.09 10.91
N PRO A 185 -16.24 7.25 10.99
CA PRO A 185 -16.11 7.98 12.24
C PRO A 185 -17.46 8.35 12.86
N ALA A 186 -17.54 8.30 14.20
CA ALA A 186 -18.73 8.72 14.95
C ALA A 186 -19.20 10.15 14.59
N ALA A 187 -18.27 11.00 14.15
CA ALA A 187 -18.57 12.35 13.66
C ALA A 187 -19.59 12.36 12.52
N VAL A 188 -19.60 11.37 11.62
CA VAL A 188 -20.59 11.29 10.52
C VAL A 188 -22.00 11.06 11.08
N TRP A 189 -22.13 10.18 12.07
CA TRP A 189 -23.40 9.93 12.76
C TRP A 189 -23.86 11.13 13.59
N LEU A 190 -22.94 11.80 14.28
CA LEU A 190 -23.23 13.02 15.05
C LEU A 190 -23.62 14.19 14.15
N PHE A 191 -22.96 14.34 13.00
CA PHE A 191 -23.30 15.39 12.05
C PHE A 191 -24.65 15.13 11.40
N GLY A 192 -24.95 13.89 11.01
CA GLY A 192 -26.25 13.51 10.47
C GLY A 192 -27.40 13.73 11.46
N SER A 193 -27.25 13.25 12.70
CA SER A 193 -28.26 13.43 13.75
C SER A 193 -28.38 14.89 14.20
N GLY A 194 -27.27 15.61 14.31
CA GLY A 194 -27.23 17.03 14.63
C GLY A 194 -27.92 17.89 13.57
N LEU A 195 -27.70 17.61 12.28
CA LEU A 195 -28.34 18.31 11.17
C LEU A 195 -29.86 18.06 11.17
N LEU A 196 -30.30 16.82 11.38
CA LEU A 196 -31.72 16.49 11.52
C LEU A 196 -32.35 17.22 12.72
N GLY A 197 -31.65 17.28 13.85
CA GLY A 197 -32.07 18.07 15.02
C GLY A 197 -32.25 19.55 14.70
N LEU A 198 -31.27 20.16 14.01
CA LEU A 198 -31.32 21.55 13.57
C LEU A 198 -32.49 21.83 12.61
N VAL A 199 -32.75 20.94 11.65
CA VAL A 199 -33.91 21.04 10.76
C VAL A 199 -35.23 20.97 11.55
N GLY A 200 -35.31 20.09 12.55
CA GLY A 200 -36.46 20.01 13.45
C GLY A 200 -36.72 21.32 14.20
N VAL A 201 -35.68 21.93 14.77
CA VAL A 201 -35.76 23.23 15.46
C VAL A 201 -36.18 24.35 14.50
N ALA A 202 -35.61 24.37 13.29
CA ALA A 202 -35.91 25.38 12.28
C ALA A 202 -37.38 25.31 11.82
N ARG A 203 -37.95 24.09 11.66
CA ARG A 203 -39.37 23.90 11.33
C ARG A 203 -40.29 24.39 12.44
N ARG A 204 -39.97 24.10 13.70
CA ARG A 204 -40.80 24.54 14.85
C ARG A 204 -40.92 26.05 14.93
N ARG A 205 -39.86 26.79 14.59
CA ARG A 205 -39.86 28.26 14.57
C ARG A 205 -40.71 28.88 13.45
N LYS A 206 -41.15 28.11 12.45
CA LYS A 206 -41.99 28.61 11.35
C LYS A 206 -43.49 28.41 11.61
N SER A 207 -43.85 27.54 12.55
CA SER A 207 -45.25 27.23 12.90
C SER A 207 -45.76 27.95 14.15
N ALA A 208 -44.92 28.76 14.80
CA ALA A 208 -45.27 29.68 15.88
C ALA A 208 -45.17 31.12 15.37
#